data_AF-A0A380FIU2-F1
#
_entry.id   AF-A0A380FIU2-F1
#
_cell.length_a   1.000
_cell.length_b   1.000
_cell.length_c   1.000
_cell.angle_alpha   90.00
_cell.angle_beta   90.00
_cell.angle_gamma   90.00
#
_symmetry.space_group_name_H-M   'P 1'
#
loop_
_entity.id
_entity.type
_entity.pdbx_description
1 polymer ?
#
loop_
_entity_poly.entity_id
_entity_poly.type
_entity_poly.pdbx_seq_one_letter_code
_entity_poly.pdbx_strand_id
1 'polypeptide(L)' 'MNRLKQESTKNLWLYGGSSLITTFIELNLIDEYRLSIHPVILGSGKPLFDDLKHRLNLTLIETNTFTSGVVQLIYRTH' A
#
# COMPACT_ATOMS: atom_id res chain seq x y z
N MET A 1 -6.40 -15.38 6.49
CA MET A 1 -5.15 -15.17 5.73
C MET A 1 -4.15 -16.32 5.83
N ASN A 2 -3.95 -16.96 6.98
CA ASN A 2 -2.93 -18.03 7.11
C ASN A 2 -3.07 -19.16 6.10
N ARG A 3 -4.30 -19.64 5.85
CA ARG A 3 -4.57 -20.64 4.82
C ARG A 3 -4.18 -20.19 3.40
N LEU A 4 -4.52 -18.95 3.03
CA LEU A 4 -4.15 -18.37 1.72
C LEU A 4 -2.64 -18.14 1.58
N LYS A 5 -1.95 -17.72 2.66
CA LYS A 5 -0.48 -17.59 2.67
C LYS A 5 0.21 -18.96 2.56
N GLN A 6 -0.39 -20.03 3.11
CA GLN A 6 0.15 -21.40 3.02
C GLN A 6 -0.11 -22.08 1.67
N GLU A 7 -1.24 -21.78 1.03
CA GLU A 7 -1.64 -22.37 -0.25
C GLU A 7 -1.07 -21.61 -1.48
N SER A 8 -0.62 -20.37 -1.31
CA SER A 8 -0.11 -19.54 -2.42
C SER A 8 1.42 -19.51 -2.48
N THR A 9 1.98 -19.89 -3.62
CA THR A 9 3.39 -19.68 -3.97
C THR A 9 3.64 -18.33 -4.66
N LYS A 10 2.58 -17.51 -4.85
CA LYS A 10 2.62 -16.24 -5.58
C LYS A 10 2.25 -15.07 -4.66
N ASN A 11 2.70 -13.87 -5.05
CA ASN A 11 2.33 -12.62 -4.38
C ASN A 11 0.82 -12.37 -4.50
N LEU A 12 0.20 -12.00 -3.38
CA LEU A 12 -1.21 -11.60 -3.31
C LEU A 12 -1.31 -10.08 -3.39
N TRP A 13 -2.08 -9.58 -4.34
CA TRP A 13 -2.33 -8.14 -4.46
C TRP A 13 -3.62 -7.74 -3.76
N LEU A 14 -3.51 -6.85 -2.77
CA LEU A 14 -4.67 -6.27 -2.12
C LEU A 14 -5.24 -5.15 -3.02
N TYR A 15 -6.34 -5.45 -3.72
CA TYR A 15 -6.90 -4.54 -4.72
C TYR A 15 -7.62 -3.30 -4.10
N GLY A 16 -7.88 -3.28 -2.79
CA GLY A 16 -8.58 -2.20 -2.08
C GLY A 16 -10.00 -2.58 -1.64
N GLY A 17 -10.86 -1.69 -1.12
CA GLY A 17 -10.71 -0.24 -0.91
C GLY A 17 -10.17 0.18 0.47
N SER A 18 -10.29 1.47 0.82
CA SER A 18 -9.60 2.07 1.98
C SER A 18 -9.86 1.34 3.30
N SER A 19 -11.09 0.93 3.60
CA SER A 19 -11.40 0.18 4.83
C SER A 19 -10.73 -1.19 4.91
N LEU A 20 -10.61 -1.89 3.78
CA LEU A 20 -9.92 -3.18 3.71
C LEU A 20 -8.41 -3.00 3.87
N ILE A 21 -7.85 -1.95 3.26
CA ILE A 21 -6.45 -1.56 3.41
C ILE A 21 -6.15 -1.24 4.88
N THR A 22 -6.94 -0.39 5.53
CA THR A 22 -6.79 -0.07 6.96
C THR A 22 -6.82 -1.33 7.81
N THR A 23 -7.77 -2.24 7.59
CA THR A 23 -7.86 -3.51 8.33
C THR A 23 -6.59 -4.36 8.16
N PHE A 24 -6.07 -4.47 6.94
CA PHE A 24 -4.88 -5.27 6.65
C PHE A 24 -3.60 -4.64 7.23
N ILE A 25 -3.53 -3.30 7.30
CA ILE A 25 -2.46 -2.58 7.99
C ILE A 25 -2.52 -2.87 9.49
N GLU A 26 -3.70 -2.74 10.12
CA GLU A 26 -3.87 -2.99 11.57
C GLU A 26 -3.53 -4.43 11.96
N LEU A 27 -3.78 -5.39 11.06
CA LEU A 27 -3.42 -6.80 11.26
C LEU A 27 -1.97 -7.12 10.90
N ASN A 28 -1.17 -6.14 10.47
CA ASN A 28 0.20 -6.30 9.99
C ASN A 28 0.34 -7.37 8.88
N LEU A 29 -0.58 -7.35 7.91
CA LEU A 29 -0.69 -8.35 6.85
C LEU A 29 -0.17 -7.87 5.49
N ILE A 30 0.27 -6.62 5.39
CA ILE A 30 0.83 -6.04 4.16
C ILE A 30 2.35 -6.00 4.28
N ASP A 31 3.00 -6.79 3.44
CA ASP A 31 4.46 -6.91 3.43
C ASP A 31 5.13 -5.83 2.54
N GLU A 32 4.45 -5.35 1.49
CA GLU A 32 4.96 -4.38 0.51
C GLU A 32 3.88 -3.38 0.08
N TYR A 33 4.26 -2.10 0.01
CA TYR A 33 3.39 -1.00 -0.39
C TYR A 33 3.93 -0.38 -1.67
N ARG A 34 3.15 -0.46 -2.77
CA ARG A 34 3.48 0.18 -4.05
C ARG A 34 2.60 1.40 -4.25
N LEU A 35 3.11 2.58 -3.92
CA LEU A 35 2.37 3.85 -3.95
C LEU A 35 2.68 4.62 -5.22
N SER A 36 1.73 4.66 -6.16
CA SER A 36 1.83 5.48 -7.38
C SER A 36 1.29 6.89 -7.12
N ILE A 37 2.18 7.87 -7.09
CA ILE A 37 1.86 9.29 -6.89
C ILE A 37 1.65 9.93 -8.25
N HIS A 38 0.43 10.45 -8.48
CA HIS A 38 0.07 11.13 -9.71
C HIS A 38 0.33 12.64 -9.57
N PRO A 39 0.78 13.33 -10.65
CA PRO A 39 1.04 14.77 -10.63
C PRO A 39 -0.27 15.58 -10.75
N VAL A 40 -1.18 15.39 -9.80
CA VAL A 40 -2.49 16.05 -9.75
C VAL A 40 -2.86 16.41 -8.31
N ILE A 41 -3.47 17.58 -8.12
CA ILE A 41 -4.05 17.99 -6.84
C ILE A 41 -5.57 17.85 -6.96
N LEU A 42 -6.13 16.84 -6.29
CA LEU A 42 -7.54 16.46 -6.40
C LEU A 42 -8.50 17.41 -5.64
N GLY A 43 -8.01 18.15 -4.64
CA GLY A 43 -8.84 18.97 -3.76
C GLY A 43 -9.58 18.15 -2.70
N SER A 44 -10.42 17.18 -3.10
CA SER A 44 -11.14 16.26 -2.21
C SER A 44 -11.23 14.84 -2.78
N GLY A 45 -11.45 13.85 -1.92
CA GLY A 45 -11.52 12.44 -2.32
C GLY A 45 -11.49 11.49 -1.13
N LYS A 46 -11.37 10.19 -1.41
CA LYS A 46 -11.18 9.17 -0.38
C LYS A 46 -9.70 9.03 -0.04
N PRO A 47 -9.26 9.26 1.20
CA PRO A 47 -7.88 9.03 1.58
C PRO A 47 -7.54 7.54 1.46
N LEU A 48 -6.31 7.23 1.03
CA LEU A 48 -5.81 5.85 0.94
C LEU A 48 -5.65 5.23 2.33
N PHE A 49 -5.13 6.03 3.27
CA PHE A 49 -4.97 5.70 4.66
C PHE A 49 -5.89 6.59 5.48
N ASP A 50 -6.89 5.98 6.08
CA ASP A 50 -7.88 6.65 6.93
C ASP A 50 -7.94 5.93 8.28
N ASP A 51 -8.12 6.70 9.35
CA ASP A 51 -8.27 6.19 10.73
C ASP A 51 -7.17 5.23 11.21
N LEU A 52 -5.91 5.42 10.79
CA LEU A 52 -4.80 4.62 11.33
C LEU A 52 -4.57 4.91 12.82
N LYS A 53 -4.80 3.90 13.67
CA LYS A 53 -4.62 4.02 15.14
C LYS A 53 -3.16 4.16 15.58
N HIS A 54 -2.22 3.69 14.77
CA HIS A 54 -0.81 3.66 15.10
C HIS A 54 0.04 4.14 13.93
N ARG A 55 1.20 4.72 14.26
CA ARG A 55 2.20 5.10 13.26
C ARG A 55 2.74 3.86 12.56
N LEU A 56 2.70 3.86 11.24
CA LEU A 56 3.34 2.86 10.40
C LEU A 56 4.70 3.38 9.92
N ASN A 57 5.78 2.73 10.33
CA ASN A 57 7.11 3.03 9.80
C ASN A 57 7.36 2.20 8.55
N LEU A 58 7.82 2.85 7.48
CA LEU A 58 8.06 2.26 6.18
C LEU A 58 9.50 2.53 5.75
N THR A 59 10.11 1.54 5.12
CA THR A 59 11.45 1.67 4.53
C THR A 59 11.32 1.65 3.01
N LEU A 60 11.84 2.70 2.37
CA LEU A 60 11.85 2.83 0.91
C LEU A 60 12.81 1.79 0.33
N ILE A 61 12.32 0.99 -0.61
CA ILE A 61 13.07 -0.07 -1.28
C ILE A 61 13.40 0.33 -2.73
N GLU A 62 12.45 0.97 -3.41
CA GLU A 62 12.60 1.31 -4.83
C GLU A 62 11.80 2.57 -5.19
N THR A 63 12.27 3.31 -6.18
CA THR A 63 11.58 4.46 -6.77
C THR A 63 11.60 4.35 -8.29
N ASN A 64 10.42 4.36 -8.89
CA ASN A 64 10.23 4.28 -10.33
C ASN A 64 9.57 5.55 -10.85
N THR A 65 10.22 6.24 -11.78
CA THR A 65 9.68 7.44 -12.44
C THR A 65 9.20 7.10 -13.84
N PHE A 66 8.01 7.56 -14.21
CA PHE A 66 7.42 7.30 -15.51
C PHE A 66 7.35 8.58 -16.35
N THR A 67 7.35 8.44 -17.68
CA THR A 67 7.24 9.57 -18.62
C THR A 67 5.91 10.33 -18.50
N SER A 68 4.88 9.71 -17.90
CA SER A 68 3.61 10.35 -17.54
C SER A 68 3.72 11.34 -16.38
N GLY A 69 4.88 11.43 -15.71
CA GLY A 69 5.08 12.21 -14.49
C GLY A 69 4.63 11.48 -13.21
N VAL A 70 4.12 10.25 -13.32
CA VAL A 70 3.85 9.40 -12.15
C VAL A 70 5.16 8.98 -11.51
N VAL A 71 5.20 8.98 -10.18
CA VAL A 71 6.30 8.42 -9.39
C VAL A 71 5.74 7.30 -8.54
N GLN A 72 6.24 6.08 -8.72
CA GLN A 72 5.93 4.94 -7.87
C GLN A 72 7.01 4.75 -6.82
N LEU A 73 6.60 4.76 -5.55
CA LEU A 73 7.44 4.49 -4.41
C LEU A 73 7.08 3.10 -3.87
N ILE A 74 8.08 2.24 -3.71
CA ILE A 74 7.90 0.88 -3.18
C ILE A 74 8.51 0.82 -1.80
N TYR A 75 7.68 0.52 -0.79
CA TYR A 75 8.07 0.42 0.60
C TYR A 75 7.82 -0.97 1.18
N ARG A 76 8.53 -1.29 2.26
CA ARG A 76 8.22 -2.44 3.11
C ARG A 76 8.09 -2.04 4.58
N THR A 77 7.31 -2.81 5.32
CA THR A 77 7.32 -2.84 6.78
C THR A 77 8.41 -3.81 7.26
N HIS A 78 9.06 -3.47 8.37
CA HIS A 78 10.06 -4.34 9.00
C HIS A 78 9.44 -5.56 9.66
#